data_AF-A0A8I2BZ00-F1
#
_entry.id   AF-A0A8I2BZ00-F1
#
_cell.length_a   1.000
_cell.length_b   1.000
_cell.length_c   1.000
_cell.angle_alpha   90.00
_cell.angle_beta   90.00
_cell.angle_gamma   90.00
#
_symmetry.space_group_name_H-M   'P 1'
#
loop_
_entity.id
_entity.type
_entity.pdbx_description
1 polymer ?
#
loop_
_entity_poly.entity_id
_entity_poly.type
_entity_poly.pdbx_seq_one_letter_code
_entity_poly.pdbx_strand_id
1 'polypeptide(L)'
;MAKMDLNVVKESQETIANRIDGKILREDDFESFRLFVAHDYGKINKENKHIFNFHQFNRERDTAIVSLILGSGLRLSEVAGINLEDLDMNKALVSVIRKGKKEQYVYFSKQALLDLENYLQIRESKYKPEKTESFLFIAAL
;
A
#
# COMPACT_ATOMS: atom_id res chain seq x y z
N MET A 1 -27.15 27.21 -34.79
CA MET A 1 -26.74 26.64 -33.49
C MET A 1 -25.43 27.32 -33.09
N ALA A 2 -25.43 28.13 -32.04
CA ALA A 2 -24.21 28.80 -31.57
C ALA A 2 -23.32 27.78 -30.83
N LYS A 3 -22.05 27.67 -31.23
CA LYS A 3 -21.03 26.94 -30.46
C LYS A 3 -20.65 27.80 -29.27
N MET A 4 -20.89 27.30 -28.05
CA MET A 4 -20.33 27.87 -26.84
C MET A 4 -18.87 27.41 -26.74
N ASP A 5 -17.94 28.34 -26.94
CA ASP A 5 -16.52 28.07 -26.69
C ASP A 5 -16.27 28.12 -25.18
N LEU A 6 -16.14 26.93 -24.57
CA LEU A 6 -15.71 26.77 -23.18
C LEU A 6 -14.24 27.16 -23.08
N ASN A 7 -13.99 28.38 -22.61
CA ASN A 7 -12.65 28.84 -22.29
C ASN A 7 -12.21 28.17 -20.98
N VAL A 8 -11.66 26.96 -21.07
CA VAL A 8 -11.11 26.24 -19.92
C VAL A 8 -9.84 26.97 -19.49
N VAL A 9 -9.95 27.75 -18.41
CA VAL A 9 -8.79 28.42 -17.80
C VAL A 9 -7.80 27.33 -17.40
N LYS A 10 -6.67 27.25 -18.11
CA LYS A 10 -5.55 26.38 -17.74
C LYS A 10 -4.93 26.96 -16.47
N GLU A 11 -5.21 26.33 -15.34
CA GLU A 11 -4.57 26.67 -14.07
C GLU A 11 -3.05 26.56 -14.20
N SER A 12 -2.33 27.48 -13.55
CA SER A 12 -0.87 27.43 -13.54
C SER A 12 -0.38 26.19 -12.80
N GLN A 13 0.78 25.65 -13.21
CA GLN A 13 1.41 24.53 -12.51
C GLN A 13 1.68 24.85 -11.03
N GLU A 14 1.96 26.11 -10.71
CA GLU A 14 2.16 26.60 -9.36
C GLU A 14 0.88 26.53 -8.52
N THR A 15 -0.27 26.91 -9.09
CA THR A 15 -1.58 26.78 -8.43
C THR A 15 -1.94 25.30 -8.18
N ILE A 16 -1.58 24.41 -9.09
CA ILE A 16 -1.78 22.97 -8.95
C ILE A 16 -0.85 22.41 -7.86
N ALA A 17 0.43 22.79 -7.86
CA ALA A 17 1.41 22.37 -6.87
C ALA A 17 0.99 22.81 -5.46
N ASN A 18 0.60 24.07 -5.27
CA ASN A 18 0.15 24.58 -3.97
C ASN A 18 -1.12 23.90 -3.45
N ARG A 19 -1.98 23.37 -4.31
CA ARG A 19 -3.18 22.61 -3.93
C ARG A 19 -2.88 21.18 -3.47
N ILE A 20 -1.78 20.64 -3.97
CA ILE A 20 -1.32 19.28 -3.70
C ILE A 20 -0.29 19.29 -2.56
N ASP A 21 0.37 20.41 -2.30
CA ASP A 21 1.22 20.60 -1.13
C ASP A 21 0.42 20.39 0.16
N GLY A 22 0.97 19.59 1.07
CA GLY A 22 0.27 19.06 2.26
C GLY A 22 -0.65 17.85 2.01
N LYS A 23 -0.88 17.42 0.75
CA LYS A 23 -1.58 16.17 0.40
C LYS A 23 -0.64 15.05 -0.03
N ILE A 24 0.62 15.38 -0.29
CA ILE A 24 1.69 14.43 -0.56
C ILE A 24 2.43 14.18 0.76
N LEU A 25 2.55 12.91 1.13
CA LEU A 25 3.43 12.48 2.22
C LEU A 25 4.88 12.65 1.78
N ARG A 26 5.71 13.26 2.63
CA ARG A 26 7.16 13.36 2.45
C ARG A 26 7.83 12.17 3.15
N GLU A 27 9.13 11.94 2.89
CA GLU A 27 9.83 10.77 3.45
C GLU A 27 9.76 10.70 4.98
N ASP A 28 9.87 11.84 5.67
CA ASP A 28 9.71 11.92 7.14
C ASP A 28 8.29 11.52 7.61
N ASP A 29 7.28 11.71 6.75
CA ASP A 29 5.89 11.34 7.03
C ASP A 29 5.64 9.83 6.79
N PHE A 30 6.49 9.14 6.01
CA PHE A 30 6.31 7.72 5.68
C PHE A 30 6.46 6.86 6.93
N GLU A 31 7.53 7.07 7.68
CA GLU A 31 7.80 6.33 8.91
C GLU A 31 6.72 6.60 9.96
N SER A 32 6.33 7.87 10.10
CA SER A 32 5.27 8.29 11.01
C SER A 32 3.93 7.63 10.66
N PHE A 33 3.56 7.61 9.39
CA PHE A 33 2.33 6.95 8.94
C PHE A 33 2.39 5.44 9.08
N ARG A 34 3.53 4.81 8.78
CA ARG A 34 3.73 3.37 9.02
C ARG A 34 3.53 3.03 10.50
N LEU A 35 4.18 3.76 11.39
CA LEU A 35 4.08 3.53 12.85
C LEU A 35 2.66 3.78 13.37
N PHE A 36 1.97 4.78 12.80
CA PHE A 36 0.57 5.01 13.09
C PHE A 36 -0.28 3.79 12.74
N VAL A 37 -0.10 3.23 11.54
CA VAL A 37 -0.80 2.02 11.10
C VAL A 37 -0.40 0.83 11.97
N ALA A 38 0.88 0.64 12.29
CA ALA A 38 1.34 -0.51 13.05
C ALA A 38 0.90 -0.51 14.52
N HIS A 39 0.72 0.66 15.13
CA HIS A 39 0.58 0.80 16.57
C HIS A 39 -0.51 1.77 17.01
N ASP A 40 -0.50 3.00 16.49
CA ASP A 40 -1.29 4.08 17.11
C ASP A 40 -2.77 4.02 16.74
N TYR A 41 -3.10 3.52 15.54
CA TYR A 41 -4.48 3.29 15.13
C TYR A 41 -5.22 2.38 16.11
N GLY A 42 -4.58 1.28 16.53
CA GLY A 42 -5.12 0.40 17.56
C GLY A 42 -5.30 1.11 18.90
N LYS A 43 -4.28 1.84 19.37
CA LYS A 43 -4.33 2.54 20.67
C LYS A 43 -5.43 3.57 20.75
N ILE A 44 -5.65 4.35 19.69
CA ILE A 44 -6.70 5.39 19.63
C ILE A 44 -8.09 4.75 19.67
N ASN A 45 -8.26 3.57 19.07
CA ASN A 45 -9.54 2.88 18.99
C ASN A 45 -9.74 1.82 20.08
N LYS A 46 -8.91 1.79 21.13
CA LYS A 46 -8.92 0.76 22.19
C LYS A 46 -10.28 0.55 22.87
N GLU A 47 -11.08 1.61 22.98
CA GLU A 47 -12.40 1.57 23.62
C GLU A 47 -13.44 0.88 22.72
N ASN A 48 -13.27 0.94 21.39
CA ASN A 48 -14.09 0.20 20.46
C ASN A 48 -13.46 -1.17 20.20
N LYS A 49 -13.86 -2.16 21.00
CA LYS A 49 -13.33 -3.53 20.94
C LYS A 49 -13.41 -4.15 19.54
N HIS A 50 -14.44 -3.85 18.76
CA HIS A 50 -14.56 -4.37 17.39
C HIS A 50 -13.45 -3.82 16.50
N ILE A 51 -13.28 -2.50 16.45
CA ILE A 51 -12.21 -1.85 15.65
C ILE A 51 -10.84 -2.28 16.15
N PHE A 52 -10.63 -2.28 17.48
CA PHE A 52 -9.37 -2.70 18.09
C PHE A 52 -9.01 -4.14 17.72
N ASN A 53 -9.92 -5.10 17.91
CA ASN A 53 -9.65 -6.50 17.59
C ASN A 53 -9.42 -6.71 16.10
N PHE A 54 -10.21 -6.06 15.24
CA PHE A 54 -10.02 -6.13 13.79
C PHE A 54 -8.65 -5.58 13.38
N HIS A 55 -8.23 -4.47 13.98
CA HIS A 55 -6.90 -3.91 13.78
C HIS A 55 -5.80 -4.85 14.28
N GLN A 56 -5.88 -5.36 15.50
CA GLN A 56 -4.89 -6.29 16.06
C GLN A 56 -4.75 -7.57 15.21
N PHE A 57 -5.84 -8.00 14.58
CA PHE A 57 -5.81 -9.11 13.64
C PHE A 57 -5.14 -8.74 12.31
N ASN A 58 -5.29 -7.52 11.81
CA ASN A 58 -4.79 -7.15 10.47
C ASN A 58 -3.53 -6.29 10.45
N ARG A 59 -3.04 -5.81 11.61
CA ARG A 59 -2.01 -4.77 11.66
C ARG A 59 -0.75 -5.13 10.90
N GLU A 60 -0.25 -6.38 10.95
CA GLU A 60 0.98 -6.76 10.25
C GLU A 60 0.76 -6.75 8.73
N ARG A 61 -0.40 -7.24 8.26
CA ARG A 61 -0.79 -7.18 6.85
C ARG A 61 -0.91 -5.74 6.38
N ASP A 62 -1.66 -4.92 7.11
CA ASP A 62 -1.95 -3.54 6.72
C ASP A 62 -0.66 -2.69 6.76
N THR A 63 0.22 -2.94 7.72
CA THR A 63 1.56 -2.33 7.77
C THR A 63 2.40 -2.73 6.57
N ALA A 64 2.45 -4.02 6.22
CA ALA A 64 3.18 -4.50 5.04
C ALA A 64 2.65 -3.90 3.72
N ILE A 65 1.33 -3.77 3.57
CA ILE A 65 0.71 -3.10 2.41
C ILE A 65 1.17 -1.65 2.31
N VAL A 66 1.07 -0.90 3.42
CA VAL A 66 1.44 0.52 3.45
C VAL A 66 2.93 0.69 3.21
N SER A 67 3.77 -0.09 3.87
CA SER A 67 5.22 -0.05 3.66
C SER A 67 5.61 -0.38 2.23
N LEU A 68 4.97 -1.38 1.60
CA LEU A 68 5.24 -1.72 0.21
C LEU A 68 4.86 -0.57 -0.73
N ILE A 69 3.68 0.03 -0.58
CA ILE A 69 3.25 1.17 -1.41
C ILE A 69 4.22 2.35 -1.25
N LEU A 70 4.52 2.76 -0.01
CA LEU A 70 5.40 3.89 0.26
C LEU A 70 6.85 3.62 -0.15
N GLY A 71 7.32 2.39 0.04
CA GLY A 71 8.70 1.97 -0.22
C GLY A 71 9.00 1.64 -1.68
N SER A 72 7.99 1.57 -2.56
CA SER A 72 8.15 1.19 -3.98
C SER A 72 7.49 2.15 -4.97
N GLY A 73 6.54 2.97 -4.51
CA GLY A 73 5.70 3.79 -5.38
C GLY A 73 4.69 3.01 -6.22
N LEU A 74 4.42 1.75 -5.87
CA LEU A 74 3.38 0.95 -6.52
C LEU A 74 1.99 1.54 -6.29
N ARG A 75 1.12 1.38 -7.29
CA ARG A 75 -0.28 1.76 -7.19
C ARG A 75 -1.03 0.70 -6.39
N LEU A 76 -2.09 1.12 -5.69
CA LEU A 76 -2.95 0.20 -4.94
C LEU A 76 -3.45 -0.97 -5.80
N SER A 77 -3.82 -0.72 -7.05
CA SER A 77 -4.28 -1.76 -7.97
C SER A 77 -3.19 -2.76 -8.36
N GLU A 78 -1.92 -2.34 -8.40
CA GLU A 78 -0.79 -3.24 -8.62
C GLU A 78 -0.61 -4.10 -7.37
N VAL A 79 -0.58 -3.47 -6.18
CA VAL A 79 -0.39 -4.17 -4.90
C VAL A 79 -1.48 -5.20 -4.60
N ALA A 80 -2.74 -4.87 -4.88
CA ALA A 80 -3.87 -5.77 -4.65
C ALA A 80 -3.84 -7.04 -5.53
N GLY A 81 -3.08 -7.03 -6.63
CA GLY A 81 -2.97 -8.14 -7.57
C GLY A 81 -1.66 -8.93 -7.48
N ILE A 82 -0.78 -8.61 -6.54
CA ILE A 82 0.51 -9.31 -6.38
C ILE A 82 0.25 -10.73 -5.87
N ASN A 83 0.86 -11.71 -6.52
CA ASN A 83 0.97 -13.08 -6.02
C ASN A 83 2.30 -13.30 -5.29
N LEU A 84 2.37 -14.35 -4.48
CA LEU A 84 3.60 -14.74 -3.77
C LEU A 84 4.79 -14.96 -4.71
N GLU A 85 4.53 -15.47 -5.92
CA GLU A 85 5.56 -15.76 -6.94
C GLU A 85 6.14 -14.51 -7.60
N ASP A 86 5.43 -13.37 -7.55
CA ASP A 86 5.89 -12.12 -8.12
C ASP A 86 6.97 -11.45 -7.24
N LEU A 87 7.14 -11.92 -6.00
CA LEU A 87 7.99 -11.32 -4.98
C LEU A 87 9.34 -12.04 -4.89
N ASP A 88 10.45 -11.31 -5.04
CA ASP A 88 11.80 -11.80 -4.74
C ASP A 88 12.33 -11.02 -3.53
N MET A 89 12.17 -11.65 -2.36
CA MET A 89 12.59 -11.13 -1.06
C MET A 89 14.11 -10.96 -0.95
N ASN A 90 14.90 -11.75 -1.68
CA ASN A 90 16.36 -11.67 -1.61
C ASN A 90 16.90 -10.39 -2.25
N LYS A 91 16.24 -9.90 -3.31
CA LYS A 91 16.63 -8.65 -3.98
C LYS A 91 15.69 -7.49 -3.72
N ALA A 92 14.72 -7.65 -2.81
CA ALA A 92 13.69 -6.66 -2.49
C ALA A 92 13.00 -6.11 -3.76
N LEU A 93 12.52 -7.01 -4.61
CA LEU A 93 11.85 -6.65 -5.87
C LEU A 93 10.48 -7.32 -5.98
N VAL A 94 9.58 -6.68 -6.72
CA VAL A 94 8.32 -7.29 -7.15
C VAL A 94 8.13 -7.10 -8.64
N SER A 95 7.64 -8.14 -9.30
CA SER A 95 7.22 -8.09 -10.70
C SER A 95 5.79 -7.57 -10.81
N VAL A 96 5.55 -6.61 -11.70
CA VAL A 96 4.20 -6.08 -11.96
C VAL A 96 3.93 -5.93 -13.46
N ILE A 97 2.66 -6.12 -13.85
CA ILE A 97 2.21 -5.94 -15.22
C ILE A 97 1.67 -4.52 -15.41
N ARG A 98 2.32 -3.73 -16.26
CA ARG A 98 1.92 -2.35 -16.57
C ARG A 98 1.24 -2.22 -17.94
N LYS A 99 0.76 -1.01 -18.23
CA LYS A 99 0.08 -0.67 -19.50
C LYS A 99 0.94 -1.13 -20.69
N GLY A 100 0.32 -1.89 -21.59
CA GLY A 100 1.01 -2.54 -22.71
C GLY A 100 1.44 -3.98 -22.44
N LYS A 101 0.99 -4.59 -21.33
CA LYS A 101 1.34 -5.96 -20.90
C LYS A 101 2.85 -6.17 -20.76
N LYS A 102 3.57 -5.11 -20.41
CA LYS A 102 5.00 -5.19 -20.14
C LYS A 102 5.19 -5.49 -18.66
N GLU A 103 5.93 -6.55 -18.41
CA GLU A 103 6.42 -6.88 -17.09
C GLU A 103 7.51 -5.88 -16.70
N GLN A 104 7.46 -5.38 -15.46
CA GLN A 104 8.46 -4.48 -14.93
C GLN A 104 8.78 -4.87 -13.49
N TYR A 105 10.07 -4.91 -13.17
CA TYR A 105 10.54 -5.07 -11.81
C TYR A 105 10.56 -3.74 -11.09
N VAL A 106 10.00 -3.72 -9.88
CA VAL A 106 9.99 -2.56 -8.99
C VAL A 106 10.68 -2.94 -7.70
N TYR A 107 11.73 -2.19 -7.35
CA TYR A 107 12.40 -2.35 -6.06
C TYR A 107 11.57 -1.72 -4.95
N PHE A 108 11.66 -2.29 -3.76
CA PHE A 108 11.07 -1.72 -2.56
C PHE A 108 12.11 -1.52 -1.46
N SER A 109 11.79 -0.63 -0.52
CA SER A 109 12.71 -0.25 0.57
C SER A 109 13.02 -1.42 1.50
N LYS A 110 14.15 -1.33 2.22
CA LYS A 110 14.52 -2.30 3.27
C LYS A 110 13.44 -2.42 4.34
N GLN A 111 12.77 -1.31 4.65
CA GLN A 111 11.70 -1.31 5.63
C GLN A 111 10.49 -2.11 5.14
N ALA A 112 10.09 -1.94 3.87
CA ALA A 112 9.05 -2.75 3.26
C ALA A 112 9.40 -4.24 3.26
N LEU A 113 10.68 -4.58 3.03
CA LEU A 113 11.16 -5.96 3.15
C LEU A 113 10.90 -6.52 4.56
N LEU A 114 11.30 -5.81 5.61
CA LEU A 114 11.11 -6.24 6.99
C LEU A 114 9.61 -6.41 7.33
N ASP A 115 8.76 -5.47 6.92
CA ASP A 115 7.32 -5.57 7.20
C ASP A 115 6.65 -6.72 6.41
N LEU A 116 7.10 -6.97 5.18
CA LEU A 116 6.67 -8.13 4.40
C LEU A 116 7.11 -9.45 5.04
N GLU A 117 8.35 -9.55 5.54
CA GLU A 117 8.81 -10.73 6.27
C GLU A 117 7.94 -11.01 7.50
N ASN A 118 7.66 -9.99 8.30
CA ASN A 118 6.80 -10.10 9.47
C ASN A 118 5.39 -10.58 9.12
N TYR A 119 4.80 -10.05 8.04
CA TYR A 119 3.49 -10.49 7.58
C TYR A 119 3.52 -11.93 7.02
N LEU A 120 4.51 -12.28 6.20
CA LEU A 120 4.62 -13.62 5.60
C LEU A 120 4.78 -14.72 6.66
N GLN A 121 5.47 -14.43 7.78
CA GLN A 121 5.58 -15.36 8.91
C GLN A 121 4.23 -15.75 9.52
N ILE A 122 3.23 -14.85 9.47
CA ILE A 122 1.93 -15.08 10.07
C ILE A 122 0.82 -15.37 9.06
N ARG A 123 1.06 -15.14 7.75
CA ARG A 123 0.05 -15.24 6.69
C ARG A 123 -0.71 -16.57 6.75
N GLU A 124 0.02 -17.69 6.73
CA GLU A 124 -0.57 -19.04 6.72
C GLU A 124 -1.36 -19.36 8.00
N SER A 125 -0.78 -19.06 9.16
CA SER A 125 -1.37 -19.45 10.45
C SER A 125 -2.57 -18.57 10.82
N LYS A 126 -2.52 -17.29 10.47
CA LYS A 126 -3.53 -16.28 10.83
C LYS A 126 -4.69 -16.24 9.85
N TYR A 127 -4.40 -16.24 8.54
CA TYR A 127 -5.43 -16.08 7.50
C TYR A 127 -5.90 -17.41 6.89
N LYS A 128 -5.11 -18.48 7.04
CA LYS A 128 -5.45 -19.84 6.56
C LYS A 128 -6.00 -19.86 5.11
N PRO A 129 -5.26 -19.26 4.15
CA PRO A 129 -5.70 -19.24 2.76
C PRO A 129 -5.84 -20.66 2.20
N GLU A 130 -6.70 -20.83 1.21
CA GLU A 130 -6.76 -22.10 0.48
C GLU A 130 -5.44 -22.38 -0.23
N LYS A 131 -5.12 -23.65 -0.48
CA LYS A 131 -3.85 -24.02 -1.16
C LYS A 131 -3.71 -23.43 -2.57
N THR A 132 -4.84 -23.11 -3.20
CA THR A 132 -4.91 -22.49 -4.53
C THR A 132 -4.81 -20.96 -4.48
N GLU A 133 -4.87 -20.37 -3.28
CA GLU A 133 -4.85 -18.93 -3.09
C GLU A 133 -3.41 -18.40 -3.02
N SER A 134 -2.98 -17.77 -4.12
CA SER A 134 -1.61 -17.29 -4.34
C SER A 134 -1.44 -15.79 -4.10
N PHE A 135 -2.52 -15.03 -3.86
CA PHE A 135 -2.42 -13.60 -3.59
C PHE A 135 -1.56 -13.33 -2.36
N LEU A 136 -0.64 -12.37 -2.45
CA LEU A 136 0.24 -12.00 -1.36
C LEU A 136 -0.57 -11.57 -0.12
N PHE A 137 -1.51 -10.64 -0.30
CA PHE A 137 -2.33 -10.10 0.78
C PHE A 137 -3.72 -10.74 0.83
N ILE A 138 -4.07 -11.32 1.98
CA ILE A 138 -5.34 -12.03 2.18
C ILE A 138 -6.31 -11.19 3.00
N ALA A 139 -7.58 -11.15 2.57
CA ALA A 139 -8.64 -10.52 3.33
C ALA A 139 -8.94 -11.33 4.60
N ALA A 140 -9.15 -10.64 5.73
CA ALA A 140 -9.69 -11.29 6.92
C ALA A 140 -11.21 -11.38 6.74
N LEU A 141 -11.74 -12.60 6.72
CA LEU A 141 -13.18 -12.88 6.78
C LEU A 141 -13.66 -12.94 8.22
#